data_AF-A0A971N7A1-F1
#
_entry.id   AF-A0A971N7A1-F1
#
_cell.length_a   1.000
_cell.length_b   1.000
_cell.length_c   1.000
_cell.angle_alpha   90.00
_cell.angle_beta   90.00
_cell.angle_gamma   90.00
#
_symmetry.space_group_name_H-M   'P 1'
#
loop_
_entity.id
_entity.type
_entity.pdbx_description
1 polymer ?
#
loop_
_entity_poly.entity_id
_entity_poly.type
_entity_poly.pdbx_seq_one_letter_code
_entity_poly.pdbx_strand_id
1 'polypeptide(L)' 'MTQVTACFFGGVQLDELYITTGRYQLNEKELTRQPQAGGVFKLKPGIKGLPAYKFAG' A
#
# COMPACT_ATOMS: atom_id res chain seq x y z
N MET A 1 -10.01 7.36 -1.59
CA MET A 1 -8.93 6.86 -0.73
C MET A 1 -8.14 8.03 -0.21
N THR A 2 -8.31 8.36 1.07
CA THR A 2 -7.69 9.54 1.70
C THR A 2 -6.55 9.20 2.66
N GLN A 3 -6.44 7.94 3.09
CA GLN A 3 -5.45 7.50 4.08
C GLN A 3 -4.47 6.47 3.52
N VAL A 4 -3.52 6.91 2.68
CA VAL A 4 -2.38 6.07 2.28
C VAL A 4 -1.30 6.14 3.36
N THR A 5 -0.78 5.00 3.80
CA THR A 5 0.17 4.94 4.92
C THR A 5 1.60 4.62 4.49
N ALA A 6 1.79 3.70 3.55
CA ALA A 6 3.10 3.36 3.03
C ALA A 6 3.00 2.75 1.63
N CYS A 7 4.12 2.71 0.93
CA CYS A 7 4.27 1.95 -0.31
C CYS A 7 5.66 1.32 -0.39
N PHE A 8 5.75 0.18 -1.07
CA PHE A 8 7.02 -0.50 -1.32
C PHE A 8 6.93 -1.36 -2.58
N PHE A 9 8.07 -1.55 -3.22
CA PHE A 9 8.18 -2.51 -4.32
C PHE A 9 8.34 -3.93 -3.79
N GLY A 10 7.62 -4.86 -4.41
CA GLY A 10 7.65 -6.27 -4.11
C GLY A 10 7.44 -7.10 -5.39
N GLY A 11 7.04 -8.36 -5.21
CA GLY A 11 7.01 -9.34 -6.28
C GLY A 11 8.41 -9.86 -6.61
N VAL A 12 8.47 -11.00 -7.32
CA VAL A 12 9.73 -11.72 -7.60
C VAL A 12 10.75 -10.84 -8.35
N GLN A 13 10.28 -9.95 -9.22
CA GLN A 13 11.13 -9.07 -10.02
C GLN A 13 11.22 -7.64 -9.49
N LEU A 14 10.65 -7.35 -8.32
CA LEU A 14 10.51 -5.99 -7.76
C LEU A 14 9.77 -5.03 -8.70
N ASP A 15 8.84 -5.54 -9.52
CA ASP A 15 8.04 -4.80 -10.51
C ASP A 15 6.59 -4.56 -10.05
N GLU A 16 6.24 -4.95 -8.83
CA GLU A 16 4.92 -4.74 -8.24
C GLU A 16 4.99 -3.67 -7.15
N LEU A 17 4.17 -2.63 -7.24
CA LEU A 17 4.04 -1.61 -6.20
C LEU A 17 2.88 -1.97 -5.27
N TYR A 18 3.22 -2.23 -4.00
CA TYR A 18 2.27 -2.45 -2.92
C TYR A 18 2.00 -1.14 -2.19
N ILE A 19 0.73 -0.86 -1.87
CA ILE A 19 0.30 0.36 -1.17
C ILE A 19 -0.59 -0.06 0.00
N THR A 20 -0.22 0.33 1.22
CA THR A 20 -1.04 0.11 2.41
C THR A 20 -1.89 1.34 2.69
N THR A 21 -3.13 1.11 3.13
CA THR A 21 -4.04 2.19 3.53
C THR A 21 -4.52 2.01 4.96
N GLY A 22 -4.87 3.13 5.60
CA GLY A 22 -5.50 3.16 6.91
C GLY A 22 -7.02 3.25 6.79
N ARG A 23 -7.71 2.81 7.84
CA ARG A 23 -9.15 3.04 8.05
C ARG A 23 -9.47 3.66 9.41
N TYR A 24 -8.43 3.99 10.18
CA TYR A 24 -8.58 4.54 11.51
C TYR A 24 -9.24 5.93 11.43
N GLN A 25 -10.15 6.24 12.35
CA GLN A 25 -10.88 7.52 12.42
C GLN A 25 -11.79 7.87 11.23
N LEU A 26 -12.05 6.95 10.29
CA LEU A 26 -13.09 7.18 9.27
C LEU A 26 -14.48 7.05 9.90
N ASN A 27 -15.34 8.03 9.65
CA ASN A 27 -16.75 7.93 10.04
C ASN A 27 -17.56 7.07 9.05
N GLU A 28 -18.81 6.73 9.39
CA GLU A 28 -19.66 5.85 8.57
C GLU A 28 -19.86 6.36 7.14
N LYS A 29 -20.02 7.68 6.95
CA LYS A 29 -20.17 8.27 5.62
C LYS A 29 -18.89 8.09 4.80
N GLU A 30 -17.73 8.26 5.43
CA GLU A 30 -16.44 8.09 4.77
C GLU A 30 -16.13 6.62 4.47
N LEU A 31 -16.46 5.70 5.37
CA LEU A 31 -16.34 4.26 5.15
C LEU A 31 -17.24 3.79 4.00
N THR A 32 -18.47 4.31 3.92
CA THR A 32 -19.39 4.01 2.81
C THR A 32 -18.84 4.52 1.47
N ARG A 33 -18.21 5.70 1.45
CA ARG A 33 -17.55 6.25 0.25
C ARG A 33 -16.24 5.55 -0.10
N GLN A 34 -15.62 4.88 0.86
CA GLN A 34 -14.29 4.26 0.74
C GLN A 34 -14.33 2.81 1.26
N PRO A 35 -15.10 1.91 0.63
CA PRO A 35 -15.35 0.57 1.16
C PRO A 35 -14.09 -0.29 1.30
N GLN A 36 -13.03 0.04 0.54
CA GLN A 36 -11.75 -0.68 0.59
C GLN A 36 -10.73 -0.05 1.57
N ALA A 37 -11.12 0.97 2.36
CA ALA A 37 -10.21 1.63 3.29
C ALA A 37 -9.64 0.64 4.31
N GLY A 38 -8.34 0.71 4.57
CA GLY A 38 -7.63 -0.29 5.39
C GLY A 38 -7.10 -1.49 4.59
N GLY A 39 -7.38 -1.54 3.28
CA GLY A 39 -6.86 -2.57 2.39
C GLY A 39 -5.40 -2.34 1.97
N VAL A 40 -4.84 -3.38 1.35
CA VAL A 40 -3.56 -3.33 0.65
C VAL A 40 -3.82 -3.46 -0.84
N PHE A 41 -3.26 -2.55 -1.62
CA PHE A 41 -3.41 -2.48 -3.06
C PHE A 41 -2.12 -2.89 -3.75
N LYS A 42 -2.25 -3.46 -4.95
CA LYS A 42 -1.13 -3.87 -5.79
C LYS A 42 -1.34 -3.36 -7.21
N LEU A 43 -0.30 -2.77 -7.80
CA LEU A 43 -0.29 -2.44 -9.23
C LEU A 43 1.10 -2.68 -9.86
N LYS A 44 1.15 -2.70 -11.19
CA LYS A 44 2.40 -2.74 -11.96
C LYS A 44 2.65 -1.36 -12.58
N PRO A 45 3.58 -0.55 -12.06
CA PRO A 45 3.81 0.81 -12.55
C PRO A 45 4.70 0.87 -13.81
N GLY A 46 5.23 -0.25 -14.31
CA GLY A 46 6.14 -0.29 -15.46
C GLY A 46 7.61 0.02 -15.13
N ILE A 47 7.93 0.25 -13.85
CA ILE A 47 9.28 0.43 -13.32
C ILE A 47 9.56 -0.59 -12.22
N LYS A 48 10.84 -0.79 -11.90
CA LYS A 48 11.30 -1.70 -10.84
C LYS A 48 11.86 -0.94 -9.64
N GLY A 49 11.64 -1.48 -8.45
CA GLY A 49 12.23 -0.98 -7.21
C GLY A 49 13.55 -1.64 -6.84
N LEU A 50 13.97 -1.42 -5.59
CA LEU A 50 15.21 -1.94 -5.02
C LEU A 50 14.91 -2.98 -3.91
N PRO A 51 15.82 -3.93 -3.65
CA PRO A 51 15.70 -4.85 -2.52
C PRO A 51 15.69 -4.11 -1.18
N ALA A 52 14.90 -4.59 -0.22
CA ALA A 52 14.95 -4.09 1.14
C ALA A 52 16.22 -4.55 1.87
N TYR A 53 16.80 -3.65 2.67
CA TYR A 53 17.92 -4.00 3.54
C TYR A 53 17.43 -4.85 4.72
N LYS A 54 18.24 -5.82 5.13
CA LYS A 54 18.00 -6.62 6.34
C LYS A 54 18.62 -5.92 7.54
N PHE A 55 17.92 -5.98 8.68
CA PHE A 55 18.47 -5.55 9.96
C PHE A 55 19.70 -6.41 10.34
N ALA A 56 20.75 -5.78 10.87
CA ALA A 56 22.06 -6.39 11.07
C ALA A 56 22.36 -6.85 12.51
N GLY A 57 21.48 -6.58 13.48
CA GLY A 57 21.71 -6.87 14.90
C GLY A 57 22.03 -5.63 15.72
#